data_AF-W4EYF6-F1
#
_entry.id   AF-W4EYF6-F1
#
_cell.length_a   1.000
_cell.length_b   1.000
_cell.length_c   1.000
_cell.angle_alpha   90.00
_cell.angle_beta   90.00
_cell.angle_gamma   90.00
#
_symmetry.space_group_name_H-M   'P 1'
#
loop_
_entity.id
_entity.type
_entity.pdbx_description
1 polymer ?
#
loop_
_entity_poly.entity_id
_entity_poly.type
_entity_poly.pdbx_seq_one_letter_code
_entity_poly.pdbx_strand_id
1 'polypeptide(L)' 'MNMVSVTSSKLVNVGFDPSAMILRIEFKDGVFEYFGVPERIYNELMEADSKGIYFKRYIKDRYRFVRV' A
#
# COMPACT_ATOMS: atom_id res chain seq x y z
N MET A 1 -0.03 9.08 10.40
CA MET A 1 0.07 7.75 9.78
C MET A 1 1.25 7.00 10.39
N ASN A 2 1.04 5.75 10.83
CA ASN A 2 2.11 4.84 11.28
C ASN A 2 2.40 3.82 10.16
N MET A 3 3.67 3.51 9.92
CA MET A 3 4.10 2.52 8.93
C MET A 3 4.29 1.15 9.62
N VAL A 4 3.77 0.09 9.01
CA VAL A 4 3.88 -1.29 9.49
C VAL A 4 4.77 -2.08 8.54
N SER A 5 5.80 -2.75 9.07
CA SER A 5 6.66 -3.62 8.28
C SER A 5 5.92 -4.88 7.84
N VAL A 6 6.11 -5.26 6.57
CA VAL A 6 5.44 -6.42 5.98
C VAL A 6 6.45 -7.38 5.38
N THR A 7 6.18 -8.68 5.47
CA THR A 7 6.96 -9.70 4.79
C THR A 7 6.54 -9.77 3.33
N SER A 8 7.34 -9.19 2.43
CA SER A 8 7.12 -9.28 0.98
C SER A 8 8.43 -9.23 0.21
N SER A 9 8.44 -9.74 -1.03
CA SER A 9 9.61 -9.65 -1.90
C SER A 9 9.91 -8.22 -2.37
N LYS A 10 8.87 -7.38 -2.45
CA LYS A 10 8.96 -5.99 -2.98
C LYS A 10 8.53 -4.91 -1.99
N LEU A 11 7.48 -5.16 -1.19
CA LEU A 11 6.98 -4.21 -0.20
C LEU A 11 7.79 -4.36 1.09
N VAL A 12 8.19 -3.24 1.68
CA VAL A 12 8.98 -3.17 2.91
C VAL A 12 8.07 -2.74 4.06
N ASN A 13 7.44 -1.57 3.92
CA ASN A 13 6.53 -1.01 4.90
C ASN A 13 5.22 -0.55 4.22
N VAL A 14 4.11 -0.63 4.94
CA VAL A 14 2.80 -0.18 4.49
C VAL A 14 2.16 0.68 5.58
N GLY A 15 1.64 1.85 5.22
CA GLY A 15 0.90 2.72 6.12
C GLY A 15 -0.39 3.20 5.48
N PHE A 16 -1.40 3.45 6.29
CA PHE A 16 -2.68 3.98 5.83
C PHE A 16 -3.13 5.16 6.67
N ASP A 17 -3.62 6.21 6.00
CA ASP A 17 -4.27 7.36 6.61
C ASP A 17 -5.75 7.36 6.20
N PRO A 18 -6.68 6.99 7.10
CA PRO A 18 -8.10 6.92 6.78
C PRO A 18 -8.72 8.31 6.56
N SER A 19 -8.18 9.36 7.20
CA SER A 19 -8.70 10.72 7.07
C SER A 19 -8.39 11.32 5.70
N ALA A 20 -7.20 11.02 5.17
CA ALA A 20 -6.76 11.46 3.84
C ALA A 20 -7.04 10.42 2.73
N MET A 21 -7.47 9.21 3.08
CA MET A 21 -7.58 8.06 2.19
C MET A 21 -6.28 7.78 1.40
N ILE A 22 -5.14 7.88 2.10
CA ILE A 22 -3.82 7.68 1.50
C ILE A 22 -3.25 6.34 1.97
N LEU A 23 -2.93 5.48 1.02
CA LEU A 23 -2.13 4.28 1.24
C LEU A 23 -0.68 4.59 0.85
N ARG A 24 0.21 4.61 1.83
CA ARG A 24 1.65 4.76 1.62
C ARG A 24 2.30 3.39 1.61
N ILE A 25 3.03 3.08 0.55
CA ILE A 25 3.78 1.83 0.41
C ILE A 25 5.24 2.18 0.18
N GLU A 26 6.10 1.68 1.05
CA GLU A 26 7.53 1.65 0.84
C GLU A 26 7.91 0.37 0.11
N PHE A 27 8.53 0.52 -1.04
CA PHE A 27 9.19 -0.55 -1.77
C PHE A 27 10.70 -0.42 -1.59
N LYS A 28 11.44 -1.46 -1.98
CA LYS A 28 12.91 -1.46 -1.94
C LYS A 28 13.54 -0.32 -2.75
N ASP A 29 12.84 0.22 -3.73
CA ASP A 29 13.29 1.26 -4.66
C ASP A 29 12.67 2.65 -4.39
N GLY A 30 11.83 2.81 -3.36
CA GLY A 30 11.30 4.11 -2.94
C GLY A 30 9.93 4.05 -2.28
N VAL A 31 9.45 5.21 -1.84
CA VAL A 31 8.16 5.37 -1.17
C VAL A 31 7.14 5.94 -2.14
N PHE A 32 5.94 5.37 -2.13
CA PHE A 32 4.84 5.78 -3.01
C PHE A 32 3.57 6.00 -2.19
N GLU A 33 2.80 7.02 -2.56
CA GLU A 33 1.51 7.30 -1.97
C GLU A 33 0.42 7.14 -3.01
N TYR A 34 -0.56 6.28 -2.69
CA TYR A 34 -1.75 6.03 -3.49
C TYR A 34 -2.92 6.77 -2.86
N PHE A 35 -3.61 7.58 -3.66
CA PHE A 35 -4.69 8.46 -3.19
C PHE A 35 -6.07 7.85 -3.43
N GLY A 36 -7.01 8.17 -2.55
CA GLY A 36 -8.40 7.72 -2.65
C GLY A 36 -8.56 6.21 -2.40
N VAL A 37 -7.62 5.60 -1.68
CA VAL A 37 -7.68 4.17 -1.35
C VAL A 37 -8.67 3.96 -0.19
N PRO A 38 -9.73 3.16 -0.37
CA PRO A 38 -10.63 2.83 0.72
C PRO A 38 -9.93 2.00 1.80
N GLU A 39 -10.31 2.19 3.06
CA GLU A 39 -9.76 1.45 4.20
C GLU A 39 -9.84 -0.08 4.02
N ARG A 40 -10.91 -0.57 3.39
CA ARG A 40 -11.06 -1.98 3.06
C ARG A 40 -9.89 -2.53 2.23
N ILE A 41 -9.36 -1.76 1.29
CA ILE A 41 -8.24 -2.21 0.44
C ILE A 41 -6.94 -2.30 1.24
N TYR A 42 -6.75 -1.39 2.20
CA TYR A 42 -5.63 -1.50 3.14
C TYR A 42 -5.76 -2.76 4.01
N ASN A 43 -6.93 -3.01 4.59
CA ASN A 43 -7.16 -4.20 5.43
C ASN A 43 -6.94 -5.50 4.64
N GLU A 44 -7.53 -5.60 3.44
CA GLU A 44 -7.34 -6.75 2.56
C GLU A 44 -5.87 -6.92 2.12
N LEU A 45 -5.14 -5.83 1.87
CA LEU A 45 -3.69 -5.90 1.62
C LEU A 45 -2.97 -6.47 2.85
N MET A 46 -3.27 -5.98 4.06
CA MET A 46 -2.64 -6.42 5.31
C MET A 46 -3.00 -7.87 5.70
N GLU A 47 -4.11 -8.41 5.20
CA GLU A 47 -4.51 -9.81 5.40
C GLU A 47 -4.04 -10.75 4.28
N ALA A 48 -3.78 -10.25 3.07
CA ALA A 48 -3.44 -11.10 1.92
C ALA A 48 -2.18 -11.98 2.11
N ASP A 49 -2.26 -13.25 1.74
CA ASP A 49 -1.13 -14.20 1.80
C ASP A 49 0.11 -13.71 1.06
N SER A 50 -0.09 -12.96 -0.02
CA SER A 50 0.98 -12.31 -0.78
C SER A 50 0.67 -10.84 -1.05
N LYS A 51 1.30 -9.97 -0.26
CA LYS A 51 1.19 -8.50 -0.37
C LYS A 51 1.50 -8.01 -1.78
N GLY A 52 2.52 -8.58 -2.42
CA GLY A 52 2.93 -8.20 -3.77
C GLY A 52 1.92 -8.59 -4.84
N ILE A 53 1.30 -9.78 -4.75
CA ILE A 53 0.26 -10.22 -5.67
C ILE A 53 -1.00 -9.38 -5.49
N TYR A 54 -1.42 -9.15 -4.24
CA TYR A 54 -2.57 -8.30 -3.93
C TYR A 54 -2.37 -6.88 -4.49
N PHE A 55 -1.22 -6.26 -4.18
CA PHE A 55 -0.86 -4.95 -4.69
C PHE A 55 -0.95 -4.86 -6.22
N LYS A 56 -0.39 -5.84 -6.93
CA LYS A 56 -0.43 -5.87 -8.41
C LYS A 56 -1.86 -5.99 -8.95
N ARG A 57 -2.73 -6.75 -8.28
CA ARG A 57 -4.11 -7.02 -8.75
C ARG A 57 -5.08 -5.88 -8.45
N TYR A 58 -4.94 -5.25 -7.28
CA TYR A 58 -5.95 -4.35 -6.73
C TYR A 58 -5.50 -2.90 -6.57
N ILE A 59 -4.20 -2.60 -6.65
CA ILE A 59 -3.70 -1.26 -6.30
C ILE A 59 -2.91 -0.60 -7.44
N LYS A 60 -1.87 -1.27 -7.95
CA LYS A 60 -0.82 -0.68 -8.83
C LYS A 60 -1.35 0.25 -9.93
N ASP A 61 -2.38 -0.17 -10.66
CA ASP A 61 -2.92 0.56 -11.81
C ASP A 61 -4.37 1.03 -11.58
N ARG A 62 -4.85 1.02 -10.34
CA ARG A 62 -6.22 1.40 -9.97
C ARG A 62 -6.34 2.74 -9.25
N TYR A 63 -5.24 3.20 -8.67
CA TYR A 63 -5.21 4.44 -7.89
C TYR A 63 -4.16 5.37 -8.45
N ARG A 64 -4.47 6.67 -8.46
CA ARG A 64 -3.48 7.71 -8.72
C ARG A 64 -2.42 7.64 -7.63
N PHE A 65 -1.16 7.77 -8.01
CA PHE A 65 -0.07 7.76 -7.06
C PHE A 65 1.00 8.80 -7.40
N VAL A 66 1.81 9.12 -6.39
CA VAL A 66 3.07 9.86 -6.54
C VAL A 66 4.19 9.08 -5.86
N ARG A 67 5.41 9.31 -6.33
CA ARG A 67 6.62 8.90 -5.62
C ARG A 67 7.03 10.04 -4.69
N VAL A 68 7.36 9.71 -3.45
CA VAL A 68 7.81 10.63 -2.39
C VAL A 68 9.32 10.57 -2.26
#